data_AF-A0A7W0ZS92-F1
#
_entry.id   AF-A0A7W0ZS92-F1
#
_cell.length_a   1.000
_cell.length_b   1.000
_cell.length_c   1.000
_cell.angle_alpha   90.00
_cell.angle_beta   90.00
_cell.angle_gamma   90.00
#
_symmetry.space_group_name_H-M   'P 1'
#
loop_
_entity.id
_entity.type
_entity.pdbx_description
1 polymer ?
#
loop_
_entity_poly.entity_id
_entity_poly.type
_entity_poly.pdbx_seq_one_letter_code
_entity_poly.pdbx_strand_id
1 'polypeptide(L)'
;MTRAALVLACLAPIAFGAGCKKKAVDPGPPADLDTAPPLPGPELKRGQDACQAYVAAVCACTAPAAAEACSLAKALPDALQVATEISVSPDSRKRDVLQANDSARKTIASCIEHTAKLPALGC
;
A
#
# COMPACT_ATOMS: atom_id res chain seq x y z
N MET A 1 -48.94 20.15 5.25
CA MET A 1 -49.44 19.94 3.87
C MET A 1 -49.71 21.31 3.25
N THR A 2 -48.80 21.81 2.42
CA THR A 2 -49.04 22.91 1.47
C THR A 2 -47.99 22.78 0.36
N ARG A 3 -48.47 22.72 -0.87
CA ARG A 3 -47.74 22.41 -2.11
C ARG A 3 -47.43 23.69 -2.90
N ALA A 4 -46.54 23.53 -3.88
CA ALA A 4 -46.22 24.37 -5.05
C ALA A 4 -45.08 25.40 -4.82
N ALA A 5 -43.85 25.15 -5.29
CA ALA A 5 -43.35 25.01 -6.67
C ALA A 5 -43.20 26.34 -7.40
N LEU A 6 -41.94 26.75 -7.62
CA LEU A 6 -41.55 27.56 -8.77
C LEU A 6 -40.08 27.28 -9.10
N VAL A 7 -39.91 26.49 -10.16
CA VAL A 7 -38.67 26.23 -10.88
C VAL A 7 -38.48 27.40 -11.85
N LEU A 8 -37.31 28.04 -11.87
CA LEU A 8 -36.81 28.68 -13.09
C LEU A 8 -35.27 28.61 -13.13
N ALA A 9 -34.78 27.75 -14.01
CA ALA A 9 -33.39 27.66 -14.41
C ALA A 9 -33.08 28.73 -15.48
N CYS A 10 -31.96 29.43 -15.35
CA CYS A 10 -31.25 30.04 -16.47
C CYS A 10 -29.76 29.78 -16.32
N LEU A 11 -29.25 28.95 -17.25
CA LEU A 11 -27.85 28.68 -17.52
C LEU A 11 -27.12 29.92 -18.09
N ALA A 12 -25.78 29.85 -17.97
CA ALA A 12 -24.75 30.21 -18.97
C ALA A 12 -23.82 31.41 -18.59
N PRO A 13 -22.56 31.44 -19.11
CA PRO A 13 -21.35 31.29 -18.28
C PRO A 13 -20.23 32.33 -18.61
N ILE A 14 -19.05 32.15 -18.00
CA ILE A 14 -17.73 32.65 -18.41
C ILE A 14 -17.40 34.15 -18.19
N ALA A 15 -16.51 34.39 -17.22
CA ALA A 15 -15.46 35.41 -17.37
C ALA A 15 -14.10 34.79 -17.01
N PHE A 16 -13.38 34.37 -18.06
CA PHE A 16 -11.95 34.08 -18.04
C PHE A 16 -11.17 35.37 -17.74
N GLY A 17 -10.12 35.27 -16.93
CA GLY A 17 -8.94 36.14 -17.10
C GLY A 17 -8.45 36.90 -15.88
N ALA A 18 -7.72 36.22 -15.00
CA ALA A 18 -6.53 36.81 -14.37
C ALA A 18 -5.50 35.71 -14.17
N GLY A 19 -4.51 35.68 -15.06
CA GLY A 19 -3.47 34.66 -15.09
C GLY A 19 -2.57 34.70 -13.86
N CYS A 20 -2.31 33.52 -13.30
CA CYS A 20 -1.05 33.25 -12.62
C CYS A 20 -0.31 32.19 -13.43
N LYS A 21 0.47 32.67 -14.42
CA LYS A 21 1.64 31.93 -14.90
C LYS A 21 2.59 31.76 -13.72
N LYS A 22 2.58 30.62 -13.05
CA LYS A 22 3.75 30.13 -12.33
C LYS A 22 4.01 28.71 -12.78
N LYS A 23 5.24 28.56 -13.27
CA LYS A 23 5.89 27.39 -13.86
C LYS A 23 5.33 26.08 -13.28
N ALA A 24 5.00 25.16 -14.17
CA ALA A 24 5.22 23.76 -13.87
C ALA A 24 6.70 23.63 -13.53
N VAL A 25 7.01 23.74 -12.23
CA VAL A 25 8.21 23.15 -11.68
C VAL A 25 7.91 21.68 -11.81
N ASP A 26 8.43 21.07 -12.87
CA ASP A 26 8.77 19.66 -12.82
C ASP A 26 9.50 19.49 -11.49
N PRO A 27 8.91 18.82 -10.48
CA PRO A 27 9.56 18.68 -9.20
C PRO A 27 10.71 17.73 -9.46
N GLY A 28 11.84 18.29 -9.91
CA GLY A 28 13.11 17.63 -9.85
C GLY A 28 13.29 17.05 -8.45
N PRO A 29 14.08 15.99 -8.31
CA PRO A 29 14.23 15.28 -7.04
C PRO A 29 14.44 16.29 -5.89
N PRO A 30 13.77 16.12 -4.74
CA PRO A 30 13.89 17.04 -3.61
C PRO A 30 15.37 17.34 -3.31
N ALA A 31 15.69 18.61 -3.04
CA ALA A 31 17.06 19.05 -2.83
C ALA A 31 17.75 18.44 -1.58
N ASP A 32 17.03 17.62 -0.81
CA ASP A 32 17.41 17.02 0.46
C ASP A 32 17.17 15.50 0.53
N LEU A 33 17.43 14.77 -0.57
CA LEU A 33 17.40 13.29 -0.59
C LEU A 33 18.59 12.67 0.17
N ASP A 34 18.67 12.88 1.48
CA ASP A 34 19.41 11.98 2.36
C ASP A 34 18.61 10.67 2.45
N THR A 35 19.06 9.60 1.80
CA THR A 35 18.35 8.32 1.76
C THR A 35 18.81 7.41 2.89
N ALA A 36 17.86 6.84 3.66
CA ALA A 36 18.19 5.77 4.60
C ALA A 36 18.57 4.49 3.82
N PRO A 37 19.34 3.56 4.41
CA PRO A 37 19.59 2.28 3.77
C PRO A 37 18.30 1.45 3.66
N PRO A 38 18.12 0.67 2.59
CA PRO A 38 17.02 -0.27 2.46
C PRO A 38 17.18 -1.45 3.43
N LEU A 39 16.14 -2.27 3.53
CA LEU A 39 16.19 -3.56 4.22
C LEU A 39 17.33 -4.45 3.69
N PRO A 40 18.05 -5.20 4.55
CA PRO A 40 19.05 -6.16 4.11
C PRO A 40 18.43 -7.24 3.23
N GLY A 41 19.08 -7.59 2.11
CA GLY A 41 18.60 -8.61 1.18
C GLY A 41 18.23 -9.96 1.83
N PRO A 42 19.03 -10.51 2.77
CA PRO A 42 18.68 -11.75 3.46
C PRO A 42 17.40 -11.65 4.31
N GLU A 43 17.14 -10.48 4.90
CA GLU A 43 15.93 -10.24 5.68
C GLU A 43 14.71 -10.17 4.75
N LEU A 44 14.82 -9.41 3.67
CA LEU A 44 13.76 -9.30 2.66
C LEU A 44 13.43 -10.67 2.04
N LYS A 45 14.44 -11.44 1.64
CA LYS A 45 14.23 -12.78 1.07
C LYS A 45 13.48 -13.70 2.04
N ARG A 46 13.92 -13.75 3.30
CA ARG A 46 13.24 -14.54 4.34
C ARG A 46 11.79 -14.11 4.51
N GLY A 47 11.53 -12.81 4.43
CA GLY A 47 10.19 -12.22 4.47
C GLY A 47 9.30 -12.65 3.31
N GLN A 48 9.82 -12.56 2.08
CA GLN A 48 9.12 -12.99 0.87
C GLN A 48 8.79 -14.48 0.91
N ASP A 49 9.78 -15.31 1.27
CA ASP A 49 9.61 -16.76 1.39
C ASP A 49 8.52 -17.09 2.45
N ALA A 50 8.51 -16.38 3.59
CA ALA A 50 7.49 -16.56 4.63
C ALA A 50 6.07 -16.15 4.16
N CYS A 51 5.93 -15.03 3.47
CA CYS A 51 4.64 -14.59 2.94
C CYS A 51 4.12 -15.55 1.85
N GLN A 52 4.98 -16.02 0.96
CA GLN A 52 4.60 -17.02 -0.05
C GLN A 52 4.17 -18.34 0.58
N ALA A 53 4.92 -18.81 1.59
CA ALA A 53 4.58 -20.04 2.32
C ALA A 53 3.23 -19.91 3.04
N TYR A 54 2.97 -18.76 3.68
CA TYR A 54 1.68 -18.49 4.32
C TYR A 54 0.52 -18.56 3.32
N VAL A 55 0.64 -17.84 2.19
CA VAL A 55 -0.38 -17.81 1.14
C VAL A 55 -0.64 -19.22 0.60
N ALA A 56 0.41 -19.97 0.30
CA ALA A 56 0.28 -21.34 -0.19
C ALA A 56 -0.45 -22.23 0.83
N ALA A 57 -0.06 -22.16 2.11
CA ALA A 57 -0.64 -23.00 3.15
C ALA A 57 -2.11 -22.65 3.44
N VAL A 58 -2.43 -21.36 3.60
CA VAL A 58 -3.82 -20.94 3.88
C VAL A 58 -4.74 -21.19 2.69
N CYS A 59 -4.25 -21.04 1.46
CA CYS A 59 -5.05 -21.28 0.25
C CYS A 59 -5.18 -22.76 -0.10
N ALA A 60 -4.28 -23.63 0.36
CA ALA A 60 -4.42 -25.08 0.23
C ALA A 60 -5.32 -25.68 1.32
N CYS A 61 -5.61 -24.93 2.39
CA CYS A 61 -6.42 -25.41 3.49
C CYS A 61 -7.90 -25.50 3.10
N THR A 62 -8.54 -26.62 3.47
CA THR A 62 -9.94 -26.91 3.15
C THR A 62 -10.91 -26.46 4.25
N ALA A 63 -10.40 -25.97 5.37
CA ALA A 63 -11.23 -25.44 6.44
C ALA A 63 -12.05 -24.23 5.92
N PRO A 64 -13.34 -24.15 6.22
CA PRO A 64 -14.21 -23.08 5.70
C PRO A 64 -13.74 -21.68 6.14
N ALA A 65 -13.13 -21.56 7.33
CA ALA A 65 -12.54 -20.32 7.81
C ALA A 65 -11.29 -19.88 7.02
N ALA A 66 -10.65 -20.78 6.27
CA ALA A 66 -9.46 -20.49 5.49
C ALA A 66 -9.77 -19.80 4.15
N ALA A 67 -11.00 -19.91 3.63
CA ALA A 67 -11.37 -19.32 2.34
C ALA A 67 -11.25 -17.78 2.34
N GLU A 68 -11.76 -17.13 3.39
CA GLU A 68 -11.64 -15.69 3.56
C GLU A 68 -10.18 -15.30 3.82
N ALA A 69 -9.50 -16.03 4.69
CA ALA A 69 -8.08 -15.80 5.02
C ALA A 69 -7.18 -15.91 3.77
N CYS A 70 -7.45 -16.86 2.86
CA CYS A 70 -6.73 -16.99 1.59
C CYS A 70 -6.91 -15.77 0.69
N SER A 71 -8.12 -15.20 0.63
CA SER A 71 -8.37 -14.00 -0.20
C SER A 71 -7.55 -12.80 0.28
N LEU A 72 -7.46 -12.61 1.61
CA LEU A 72 -6.69 -11.53 2.23
C LEU A 72 -5.19 -11.78 2.16
N ALA A 73 -4.76 -13.04 2.34
CA ALA A 73 -3.35 -13.40 2.35
C ALA A 73 -2.65 -13.06 1.03
N LYS A 74 -3.35 -13.18 -0.10
CA LYS A 74 -2.80 -12.90 -1.45
C LYS A 74 -2.30 -11.47 -1.62
N ALA A 75 -2.78 -10.51 -0.82
CA ALA A 75 -2.33 -9.12 -0.87
C ALA A 75 -1.01 -8.88 -0.09
N LEU A 76 -0.59 -9.81 0.79
CA LEU A 76 0.59 -9.62 1.62
C LEU A 76 1.91 -9.58 0.82
N PRO A 77 2.15 -10.46 -0.18
CA PRO A 77 3.34 -10.36 -1.02
C PRO A 77 3.42 -9.01 -1.76
N ASP A 78 2.30 -8.53 -2.30
CA ASP A 78 2.24 -7.25 -3.00
C ASP A 78 2.50 -6.08 -2.05
N ALA A 79 1.93 -6.12 -0.84
CA ALA A 79 2.19 -5.11 0.19
C ALA A 79 3.68 -5.06 0.61
N LEU A 80 4.33 -6.22 0.72
CA LEU A 80 5.76 -6.29 0.98
C LEU A 80 6.56 -5.72 -0.20
N GLN A 81 6.17 -6.04 -1.43
CA GLN A 81 6.82 -5.54 -2.63
C GLN A 81 6.74 -4.01 -2.72
N VAL A 82 5.56 -3.41 -2.57
CA VAL A 82 5.37 -1.95 -2.63
C VAL A 82 6.23 -1.24 -1.58
N ALA A 83 6.27 -1.76 -0.35
CA ALA A 83 7.14 -1.18 0.69
C ALA A 83 8.62 -1.26 0.29
N THR A 84 9.05 -2.37 -0.31
CA THR A 84 10.45 -2.53 -0.71
C THR A 84 10.83 -1.65 -1.90
N GLU A 85 9.93 -1.45 -2.85
CA GLU A 85 10.12 -0.54 -3.99
C GLU A 85 10.34 0.91 -3.53
N ILE A 86 9.55 1.36 -2.53
CA ILE A 86 9.77 2.68 -1.91
C ILE A 86 11.15 2.74 -1.23
N SER A 87 11.57 1.67 -0.55
CA SER A 87 12.85 1.65 0.19
C SER A 87 14.09 1.68 -0.71
N VAL A 88 14.00 1.19 -1.94
CA VAL A 88 15.12 1.14 -2.91
C VAL A 88 15.05 2.25 -3.95
N SER A 89 13.97 3.02 -3.98
CA SER A 89 13.80 4.11 -4.94
C SER A 89 14.79 5.25 -4.65
N PRO A 90 15.53 5.74 -5.65
CA PRO A 90 16.43 6.88 -5.49
C PRO A 90 15.68 8.20 -5.24
N ASP A 91 14.37 8.25 -5.51
CA ASP A 91 13.53 9.43 -5.33
C ASP A 91 12.89 9.51 -3.93
N SER A 92 13.06 8.46 -3.11
CA SER A 92 12.47 8.38 -1.76
C SER A 92 13.27 9.19 -0.75
N ARG A 93 12.58 9.95 0.09
CA ARG A 93 13.24 10.66 1.20
C ARG A 93 13.56 9.68 2.33
N LYS A 94 14.53 10.04 3.20
CA LYS A 94 14.88 9.28 4.42
C LYS A 94 13.68 8.73 5.18
N ARG A 95 12.72 9.62 5.46
CA ARG A 95 11.53 9.31 6.25
C ARG A 95 10.69 8.23 5.57
N ASP A 96 10.52 8.33 4.25
CA ASP A 96 9.72 7.40 3.47
C ASP A 96 10.39 6.03 3.43
N VAL A 97 11.71 5.98 3.24
CA VAL A 97 12.48 4.73 3.32
C VAL A 97 12.38 4.08 4.70
N LEU A 98 12.52 4.84 5.78
CA LEU A 98 12.39 4.31 7.14
C LEU A 98 10.98 3.78 7.42
N GLN A 99 9.95 4.52 7.01
CA GLN A 99 8.56 4.11 7.15
C GLN A 99 8.25 2.87 6.30
N ALA A 100 8.79 2.79 5.09
CA ALA A 100 8.63 1.65 4.20
C ALA A 100 9.34 0.41 4.76
N ASN A 101 10.55 0.55 5.31
CA ASN A 101 11.27 -0.52 5.99
C ASN A 101 10.49 -1.04 7.22
N ASP A 102 9.91 -0.16 8.02
CA ASP A 102 9.04 -0.55 9.15
C ASP A 102 7.78 -1.28 8.66
N SER A 103 7.14 -0.77 7.61
CA SER A 103 5.97 -1.41 7.00
C SER A 103 6.30 -2.81 6.48
N ALA A 104 7.43 -2.97 5.78
CA ALA A 104 7.90 -4.26 5.29
C ALA A 104 8.16 -5.24 6.45
N ARG A 105 8.83 -4.80 7.53
CA ARG A 105 9.04 -5.63 8.74
C ARG A 105 7.71 -6.07 9.37
N LYS A 106 6.72 -5.18 9.45
CA LYS A 106 5.37 -5.51 9.96
C LYS A 106 4.64 -6.50 9.08
N THR A 107 4.72 -6.36 7.75
CA THR A 107 4.15 -7.34 6.82
C THR A 107 4.81 -8.70 6.99
N ILE A 108 6.14 -8.75 7.11
CA ILE A 108 6.90 -9.99 7.35
C ILE A 108 6.47 -10.64 8.66
N ALA A 109 6.38 -9.87 9.74
CA ALA A 109 5.92 -10.37 11.03
C ALA A 109 4.49 -10.93 10.93
N SER A 110 3.60 -10.23 10.23
CA SER A 110 2.21 -10.69 10.02
C SER A 110 2.16 -12.02 9.26
N CYS A 111 2.95 -12.19 8.20
CA CYS A 111 3.03 -13.46 7.46
C CYS A 111 3.46 -14.63 8.37
N ILE A 112 4.45 -14.40 9.24
CA ILE A 112 4.94 -15.41 10.18
C ILE A 112 3.86 -15.73 11.24
N GLU A 113 3.26 -14.69 11.84
CA GLU A 113 2.22 -14.86 12.85
C GLU A 113 0.99 -15.58 12.31
N HIS A 114 0.55 -15.25 11.10
CA HIS A 114 -0.60 -15.90 10.48
C HIS A 114 -0.29 -17.36 10.13
N THR A 115 0.94 -17.67 9.69
CA THR A 115 1.39 -19.05 9.50
C THR A 115 1.31 -19.84 10.80
N ALA A 116 1.77 -19.27 11.92
CA ALA A 116 1.70 -19.93 13.22
C ALA A 116 0.26 -20.18 13.71
N LYS A 117 -0.70 -19.38 13.23
CA LYS A 117 -2.13 -19.50 13.58
C LYS A 117 -2.88 -20.51 12.71
N LEU A 118 -2.30 -21.00 11.62
CA LEU A 118 -2.91 -22.00 10.72
C LEU A 118 -3.40 -23.23 11.50
N PRO A 119 -2.55 -23.80 12.39
CA PRO A 119 -2.90 -24.57 13.58
C PRO A 119 -4.37 -24.69 13.97
N ALA A 120 -4.81 -23.52 14.46
CA ALA A 120 -6.06 -23.32 15.14
C ALA A 120 -7.24 -23.21 14.18
N LEU A 121 -6.99 -23.00 12.88
CA LEU A 121 -8.00 -22.96 11.83
C LEU A 121 -8.32 -24.35 11.27
N GLY A 122 -7.63 -25.41 11.73
CA GLY A 122 -7.71 -26.75 11.13
C GLY A 122 -6.85 -26.88 9.87
N CYS A 123 -5.88 -25.98 9.73
CA CYS A 123 -4.74 -26.02 8.83
C CYS A 123 -3.48 -26.24 9.70
#